data_AF-A0A2H5B3V9-F1
#
_entry.id   AF-A0A2H5B3V9-F1
#
_cell.length_a   1.000
_cell.length_b   1.000
_cell.length_c   1.000
_cell.angle_alpha   90.00
_cell.angle_beta   90.00
_cell.angle_gamma   90.00
#
_symmetry.space_group_name_H-M   'P 1'
#
loop_
_entity.id
_entity.type
_entity.pdbx_description
1 polymer ?
#
loop_
_entity_poly.entity_id
_entity_poly.type
_entity_poly.pdbx_seq_one_letter_code
_entity_poly.pdbx_strand_id
1 'polypeptide(L)'
;MVTIEASPVPTRSPIIEPGLIPAALTATAAGLLALAPYATLPALQVLTAAGWFRLHGMWPARQGIALAVLTGFAADAALALGGPSAVFAALGAAVPVLLLWGAAGPERFSSLTVLVTAAGLTGLCATLPRTPHLPAALAAVALAVLLAAAHLPAVLALAGATVATALLTSAPPQLLVVAAAAALIGRRVASYDFPSRFVHHTAGVALPLALAAPLLQLVP
;
A
#
# COMPACT_ATOMS: atom_id res chain seq x y z
N MET A 1 -30.30 18.08 38.58
CA MET A 1 -30.53 17.36 37.32
C MET A 1 -29.67 18.05 36.27
N VAL A 2 -28.49 17.51 35.97
CA VAL A 2 -27.55 18.11 34.99
C VAL A 2 -27.93 17.55 33.63
N THR A 3 -28.48 18.40 32.77
CA THR A 3 -28.79 18.05 31.39
C THR A 3 -27.48 18.03 30.61
N ILE A 4 -26.99 16.84 30.26
CA ILE A 4 -25.89 16.70 29.31
C ILE A 4 -26.47 17.01 27.93
N GLU A 5 -26.24 18.21 27.40
CA GLU A 5 -26.48 18.47 25.98
C GLU A 5 -25.50 17.60 25.17
N ALA A 6 -26.05 16.68 24.36
CA ALA A 6 -25.26 15.92 23.42
C ALA A 6 -24.63 16.89 22.41
N SER A 7 -23.30 16.90 22.32
CA SER A 7 -22.61 17.69 21.30
C SER A 7 -23.06 17.25 19.90
N PRO A 8 -23.28 18.19 18.96
CA PRO A 8 -23.73 17.85 17.62
C PRO A 8 -22.72 16.90 16.95
N VAL A 9 -23.21 15.75 16.48
CA VAL A 9 -22.40 14.81 15.71
C VAL A 9 -22.00 15.49 14.39
N PRO A 10 -20.71 15.68 14.09
CA PRO A 10 -20.32 16.23 12.80
C PRO A 10 -20.80 15.30 11.68
N THR A 11 -21.51 15.86 10.70
CA THR A 11 -22.07 15.13 9.54
C THR A 11 -21.00 14.64 8.55
N ARG A 12 -19.74 15.05 8.72
CA ARG A 12 -18.60 14.57 7.93
C ARG A 12 -17.95 13.40 8.65
N SER A 13 -17.69 12.31 7.91
CA SER A 13 -16.88 11.19 8.41
C SER A 13 -15.59 11.73 9.05
N PRO A 14 -15.21 11.26 10.24
CA PRO A 14 -13.95 11.67 10.87
C PRO A 14 -12.74 11.20 10.06
N ILE A 15 -12.93 10.26 9.14
CA ILE A 15 -11.88 9.68 8.31
C ILE A 15 -11.43 10.68 7.24
N ILE A 16 -10.16 11.08 7.31
CA ILE A 16 -9.50 12.02 6.41
C ILE A 16 -8.64 11.23 5.42
N GLU A 17 -8.90 11.43 4.13
CA GLU A 17 -8.11 10.85 3.05
C GLU A 17 -6.75 11.54 2.89
N PRO A 18 -5.72 10.83 2.37
CA PRO A 18 -4.47 11.45 1.96
C PRO A 18 -4.70 12.56 0.92
N GLY A 19 -4.11 13.74 1.17
CA GLY A 19 -4.19 14.91 0.30
C GLY A 19 -3.16 14.93 -0.84
N LEU A 20 -2.95 16.12 -1.42
CA LEU A 20 -2.08 16.31 -2.59
C LEU A 20 -0.59 16.02 -2.33
N ILE A 21 -0.05 16.34 -1.15
CA ILE A 21 1.36 16.07 -0.83
C ILE A 21 1.66 14.56 -0.83
N PRO A 22 0.92 13.71 -0.08
CA PRO A 22 1.02 12.26 -0.21
C PRO A 22 0.89 11.76 -1.66
N ALA A 23 -0.07 12.30 -2.41
CA ALA A 23 -0.29 11.90 -3.80
C ALA A 23 0.92 12.21 -4.70
N ALA A 24 1.53 13.39 -4.53
CA ALA A 24 2.76 13.76 -5.23
C ALA A 24 3.95 12.87 -4.84
N LEU A 25 4.07 12.50 -3.56
CA LEU A 25 5.09 11.56 -3.10
C LEU A 25 4.87 10.15 -3.67
N THR A 26 3.63 9.67 -3.75
CA THR A 26 3.28 8.41 -4.42
C THR A 26 3.67 8.47 -5.90
N ALA A 27 3.31 9.55 -6.60
CA ALA A 27 3.66 9.73 -8.01
C ALA A 27 5.18 9.76 -8.23
N THR A 28 5.92 10.40 -7.33
CA THR A 28 7.39 10.43 -7.36
C THR A 28 7.97 9.04 -7.12
N ALA A 29 7.49 8.32 -6.11
CA ALA A 29 7.90 6.94 -5.84
C ALA A 29 7.59 6.01 -7.01
N ALA A 30 6.41 6.16 -7.64
CA ALA A 30 6.02 5.43 -8.84
C ALA A 30 6.97 5.71 -10.01
N GLY A 31 7.35 6.97 -10.23
CA GLY A 31 8.34 7.34 -11.25
C GLY A 31 9.71 6.73 -10.99
N LEU A 32 10.20 6.79 -9.74
CA LEU A 32 11.46 6.15 -9.35
C LEU A 32 11.42 4.62 -9.56
N LEU A 33 10.32 3.97 -9.17
CA LEU A 33 10.09 2.53 -9.40
C LEU A 33 10.02 2.17 -10.88
N ALA A 34 9.46 3.03 -11.73
CA ALA A 34 9.42 2.80 -13.16
C ALA A 34 10.83 2.87 -13.79
N LEU A 35 11.69 3.75 -13.29
CA LEU A 35 13.05 3.97 -13.81
C LEU A 35 14.07 2.97 -13.26
N ALA A 36 13.95 2.58 -11.99
CA ALA A 36 14.94 1.76 -11.29
C ALA A 36 14.27 0.75 -10.33
N PRO A 37 13.42 -0.16 -10.83
CA PRO A 37 12.50 -0.96 -10.01
C PRO A 37 13.21 -1.69 -8.87
N TYR A 38 14.29 -2.41 -9.17
CA TYR A 38 15.04 -3.18 -8.17
C TYR A 38 15.80 -2.32 -7.16
N ALA A 39 16.28 -1.13 -7.55
CA ALA A 39 17.01 -0.24 -6.64
C ALA A 39 16.05 0.48 -5.66
N THR A 40 14.82 0.72 -6.10
CA THR A 40 13.82 1.49 -5.33
C THR A 40 12.86 0.61 -4.53
N LEU A 41 12.72 -0.67 -4.90
CA LEU A 41 11.82 -1.62 -4.24
C LEU A 41 12.07 -1.76 -2.72
N PRO A 42 13.32 -1.82 -2.22
CA PRO A 42 13.56 -1.89 -0.78
C PRO A 42 12.99 -0.68 -0.02
N ALA A 43 13.05 0.52 -0.62
CA ALA A 43 12.48 1.72 -0.02
C ALA A 43 10.95 1.63 0.04
N LEU A 44 10.30 1.12 -1.01
CA LEU A 44 8.85 0.87 -1.00
C LEU A 44 8.49 -0.12 0.11
N GLN A 45 9.20 -1.25 0.23
CA GLN A 45 8.93 -2.26 1.26
C GLN A 45 9.06 -1.70 2.68
N VAL A 46 10.12 -0.92 2.94
CA VAL A 46 10.30 -0.24 4.23
C VAL A 46 9.17 0.75 4.50
N LEU A 47 8.77 1.54 3.49
CA LEU A 47 7.65 2.48 3.62
C LEU A 47 6.31 1.77 3.82
N THR A 48 6.06 0.64 3.16
CA THR A 48 4.86 -0.18 3.31
C THR A 48 4.76 -0.73 4.74
N ALA A 49 5.82 -1.37 5.23
CA ALA A 49 5.88 -1.89 6.59
C ALA A 49 5.67 -0.78 7.62
N ALA A 50 6.45 0.30 7.52
CA ALA A 50 6.37 1.41 8.47
C ALA A 50 5.04 2.18 8.36
N GLY A 51 4.49 2.29 7.16
CA GLY A 51 3.18 2.91 6.91
C GLY A 51 2.04 2.13 7.55
N TRP A 52 2.00 0.80 7.36
CA TRP A 52 0.96 -0.05 7.94
C TRP A 52 0.98 -0.01 9.47
N PHE A 53 2.15 -0.15 10.10
CA PHE A 53 2.25 -0.06 11.56
C PHE A 53 1.83 1.32 12.10
N ARG A 54 2.17 2.40 11.40
CA ARG A 54 1.74 3.76 11.78
C ARG A 54 0.24 3.96 11.65
N LEU A 55 -0.38 3.39 10.61
CA LEU A 55 -1.82 3.44 10.40
C LEU A 55 -2.58 2.77 11.56
N HIS A 56 -2.03 1.69 12.12
CA HIS A 56 -2.67 0.94 13.21
C HIS A 56 -2.23 1.36 14.62
N GLY A 57 -1.28 2.28 14.77
CA GLY A 57 -0.88 2.82 16.08
C GLY A 57 -0.31 1.79 17.08
N MET A 58 0.16 0.63 16.61
CA MET A 58 0.46 -0.52 17.48
C MET A 58 1.85 -0.50 18.12
N TRP A 59 1.95 -1.04 19.34
CA TRP A 59 3.18 -1.34 20.06
C TRP A 59 3.42 -2.87 20.09
N PRO A 60 4.64 -3.42 19.89
CA PRO A 60 5.95 -2.80 19.69
C PRO A 60 6.28 -2.57 18.20
N ALA A 61 6.05 -1.34 17.71
CA ALA A 61 6.16 -0.99 16.29
C ALA A 61 7.53 -1.33 15.66
N ARG A 62 8.64 -1.14 16.38
CA ARG A 62 9.98 -1.26 15.79
C ARG A 62 10.29 -2.70 15.36
N GLN A 63 10.01 -3.67 16.21
CA GLN A 63 10.28 -5.07 15.94
C GLN A 63 9.31 -5.62 14.89
N GLY A 64 8.03 -5.24 14.97
CA GLY A 64 7.05 -5.62 13.95
C GLY A 64 7.37 -5.08 12.55
N ILE A 65 7.80 -3.82 12.45
CA ILE A 65 8.29 -3.23 11.20
C ILE A 65 9.51 -3.99 10.69
N ALA A 66 10.48 -4.30 11.55
CA ALA A 66 11.67 -5.05 11.16
C ALA A 66 11.31 -6.43 10.60
N LEU A 67 10.39 -7.16 11.25
CA LEU A 67 9.91 -8.46 10.78
C LEU A 67 9.18 -8.36 9.43
N ALA A 68 8.35 -7.33 9.24
CA ALA A 68 7.67 -7.10 7.96
C ALA A 68 8.67 -6.77 6.83
N VAL A 69 9.69 -5.96 7.11
CA VAL A 69 10.77 -5.65 6.15
C VAL A 69 11.59 -6.89 5.80
N LEU A 70 11.99 -7.69 6.81
CA LEU A 70 12.69 -8.95 6.58
C LEU A 70 11.84 -9.92 5.74
N THR A 71 10.53 -9.93 5.94
CA THR A 71 9.60 -10.71 5.09
C THR A 71 9.62 -10.22 3.65
N GLY A 72 9.67 -8.90 3.43
CA GLY A 72 9.90 -8.26 2.12
C GLY A 72 11.16 -8.79 1.43
N PHE A 73 12.30 -8.67 2.10
CA PHE A 73 13.58 -9.09 1.54
C PHE A 73 13.69 -10.61 1.34
N ALA A 74 13.07 -11.40 2.23
CA ALA A 74 12.94 -12.84 2.03
C ALA A 74 12.10 -13.17 0.79
N ALA A 75 11.02 -12.43 0.53
CA ALA A 75 10.22 -12.58 -0.69
C ALA A 75 11.03 -12.21 -1.94
N ASP A 76 11.85 -11.15 -1.90
CA ASP A 76 12.73 -10.78 -3.01
C ASP A 76 13.76 -11.88 -3.31
N ALA A 77 14.42 -12.40 -2.27
CA ALA A 77 15.39 -13.48 -2.40
C ALA A 77 14.73 -14.76 -2.92
N ALA A 78 13.55 -15.12 -2.40
CA ALA A 78 12.80 -16.27 -2.86
C ALA A 78 12.37 -16.12 -4.33
N LEU A 79 11.92 -14.94 -4.74
CA LEU A 79 11.54 -14.64 -6.12
C LEU A 79 12.74 -14.71 -7.09
N ALA A 80 13.92 -14.30 -6.63
CA ALA A 80 15.16 -14.35 -7.39
C ALA A 80 15.67 -15.80 -7.56
N LEU A 81 15.51 -16.64 -6.53
CA LEU A 81 16.03 -18.01 -6.51
C LEU A 81 15.05 -19.07 -7.02
N GLY A 82 13.75 -18.86 -6.86
CA GLY A 82 12.71 -19.89 -7.04
C GLY A 82 11.49 -19.46 -7.84
N GLY A 83 11.48 -18.26 -8.43
CA GLY A 83 10.38 -17.79 -9.27
C GLY A 83 9.12 -17.36 -8.50
N PRO A 84 8.01 -17.07 -9.20
CA PRO A 84 6.82 -16.43 -8.60
C PRO A 84 6.18 -17.21 -7.44
N SER A 85 6.15 -18.54 -7.51
CA SER A 85 5.58 -19.39 -6.45
C SER A 85 6.39 -19.34 -5.15
N ALA A 86 7.69 -19.03 -5.22
CA ALA A 86 8.58 -18.95 -4.06
C ALA A 86 8.26 -17.76 -3.14
N VAL A 87 7.61 -16.70 -3.65
CA VAL A 87 7.12 -15.59 -2.81
C VAL A 87 6.09 -16.10 -1.81
N PHE A 88 5.15 -16.93 -2.26
CA PHE A 88 4.14 -17.52 -1.37
C PHE A 88 4.75 -18.51 -0.38
N ALA A 89 5.80 -19.24 -0.78
CA ALA A 89 6.56 -20.09 0.14
C ALA A 89 7.26 -19.26 1.22
N ALA A 90 7.90 -18.14 0.85
CA ALA A 90 8.53 -17.22 1.81
C ALA A 90 7.51 -16.60 2.76
N LEU A 91 6.37 -16.13 2.24
CA LEU A 91 5.27 -15.60 3.05
C LEU A 91 4.71 -16.67 4.00
N GLY A 92 4.45 -17.88 3.50
CA GLY A 92 3.95 -19.00 4.29
C GLY A 92 4.94 -19.42 5.39
N ALA A 93 6.23 -19.41 5.11
CA ALA A 93 7.28 -19.70 6.08
C ALA A 93 7.45 -18.60 7.14
N ALA A 94 7.14 -17.34 6.80
CA ALA A 94 7.16 -16.25 7.76
C ALA A 94 6.04 -16.37 8.81
N VAL A 95 4.84 -16.84 8.43
CA VAL A 95 3.68 -16.95 9.35
C VAL A 95 4.00 -17.63 10.69
N PRO A 96 4.56 -18.85 10.75
CA PRO A 96 4.86 -19.48 12.04
C PRO A 96 5.87 -18.68 12.87
N VAL A 97 6.86 -18.04 12.23
CA VAL A 97 7.82 -17.16 12.92
C VAL A 97 7.10 -15.97 13.57
N LEU A 98 6.18 -15.34 12.84
CA LEU A 98 5.39 -14.21 13.34
C LEU A 98 4.44 -14.64 14.48
N LEU A 99 3.83 -15.83 14.38
CA LEU A 99 2.93 -16.37 15.41
C LEU A 99 3.67 -16.70 16.71
N LEU A 100 4.89 -17.25 16.63
CA LEU A 100 5.73 -17.54 17.80
C LEU A 100 6.19 -16.26 18.50
N TRP A 101 6.34 -15.16 17.75
CA TRP A 101 6.80 -13.88 18.28
C TRP A 101 5.72 -13.12 19.05
N GLY A 102 4.43 -13.24 18.69
CA GLY A 102 3.32 -12.55 19.34
C GLY A 102 2.81 -13.17 20.66
N ALA A 103 3.63 -13.97 21.35
CA ALA A 103 3.16 -14.92 22.37
C ALA A 103 2.78 -14.35 23.76
N ALA A 104 2.65 -13.03 23.97
CA ALA A 104 2.30 -12.49 25.29
C ALA A 104 1.34 -11.28 25.24
N GLY A 105 0.27 -11.33 26.05
CA GLY A 105 -0.61 -10.20 26.37
C GLY A 105 -2.04 -10.25 25.80
N PRO A 106 -2.96 -9.38 26.29
CA PRO A 106 -4.36 -9.32 25.88
C PRO A 106 -4.55 -8.76 24.45
N GLU A 107 -3.64 -7.92 23.96
CA GLU A 107 -3.71 -7.31 22.62
C GLU A 107 -3.16 -8.20 21.49
N ARG A 108 -2.74 -9.45 21.82
CA ARG A 108 -2.01 -10.36 20.92
C ARG A 108 -2.63 -10.52 19.54
N PHE A 109 -3.96 -10.67 19.46
CA PHE A 109 -4.62 -10.98 18.20
C PHE A 109 -4.59 -9.77 17.27
N SER A 110 -4.85 -8.57 17.80
CA SER A 110 -4.76 -7.33 17.03
C SER A 110 -3.34 -7.11 16.51
N SER A 111 -2.33 -7.29 17.37
CA SER A 111 -0.93 -7.12 17.01
C SER A 111 -0.46 -8.12 15.96
N LEU A 112 -0.87 -9.38 16.09
CA LEU A 112 -0.59 -10.43 15.11
C LEU A 112 -1.28 -10.18 13.77
N THR A 113 -2.55 -9.72 13.78
CA THR A 113 -3.24 -9.37 12.55
C THR A 113 -2.50 -8.25 11.81
N VAL A 114 -2.09 -7.21 12.51
CA VAL A 114 -1.32 -6.11 11.90
C VAL A 114 0.05 -6.57 11.42
N LEU A 115 0.75 -7.41 12.17
CA LEU A 115 2.04 -7.96 11.77
C LEU A 115 1.95 -8.85 10.52
N VAL A 116 0.99 -9.79 10.49
CA VAL A 116 0.80 -10.70 9.35
C VAL A 116 0.36 -9.94 8.11
N THR A 117 -0.54 -8.97 8.24
CA THR A 117 -0.98 -8.14 7.11
C THR A 117 0.13 -7.20 6.62
N ALA A 118 0.93 -6.62 7.52
CA ALA A 118 2.11 -5.84 7.14
C ALA A 118 3.13 -6.69 6.37
N ALA A 119 3.43 -7.89 6.88
CA ALA A 119 4.37 -8.82 6.27
C ALA A 119 3.88 -9.29 4.89
N GLY A 120 2.59 -9.59 4.76
CA GLY A 120 1.94 -9.92 3.49
C GLY A 120 2.03 -8.78 2.47
N LEU A 121 1.61 -7.57 2.83
CA LEU A 121 1.67 -6.40 1.94
C LEU A 121 3.11 -6.07 1.52
N THR A 122 4.05 -6.14 2.47
CA THR A 122 5.46 -5.84 2.22
C THR A 122 6.11 -6.91 1.34
N GLY A 123 5.88 -8.19 1.62
CA GLY A 123 6.38 -9.31 0.81
C GLY A 123 5.80 -9.34 -0.60
N LEU A 124 4.51 -9.05 -0.76
CA LEU A 124 3.88 -8.99 -2.08
C LEU A 124 4.40 -7.85 -2.96
N CYS A 125 5.04 -6.82 -2.39
CA CYS A 125 5.73 -5.79 -3.20
C CYS A 125 6.83 -6.41 -4.09
N ALA A 126 7.39 -7.56 -3.71
CA ALA A 126 8.42 -8.27 -4.48
C ALA A 126 8.00 -8.59 -5.93
N THR A 127 6.68 -8.73 -6.18
CA THR A 127 6.17 -9.08 -7.51
C THR A 127 6.15 -7.90 -8.48
N LEU A 128 6.20 -6.66 -7.97
CA LEU A 128 6.02 -5.44 -8.77
C LEU A 128 7.01 -5.31 -9.95
N PRO A 129 8.33 -5.57 -9.81
CA PRO A 129 9.27 -5.50 -10.94
C PRO A 129 9.01 -6.51 -12.06
N ARG A 130 8.21 -7.55 -11.82
CA ARG A 130 7.86 -8.58 -12.82
C ARG A 130 6.64 -8.20 -13.65
N THR A 131 5.94 -7.11 -13.32
CA THR A 131 4.74 -6.68 -14.03
C THR A 131 5.06 -6.27 -15.48
N PRO A 132 4.39 -6.85 -16.49
CA PRO A 132 4.51 -6.37 -17.87
C PRO A 132 3.95 -4.95 -17.97
N HIS A 133 4.58 -4.09 -18.78
CA HIS A 133 4.22 -2.67 -18.87
C HIS A 133 4.25 -1.92 -17.53
N LEU A 134 5.16 -2.31 -16.60
CA LEU A 134 5.29 -1.67 -15.28
C LEU A 134 5.29 -0.13 -15.31
N PRO A 135 6.02 0.57 -16.21
CA PRO A 135 5.96 2.03 -16.26
C PRO A 135 4.55 2.59 -16.51
N ALA A 136 3.77 1.93 -17.37
CA ALA A 136 2.40 2.34 -17.66
C ALA A 136 1.47 2.07 -16.47
N ALA A 137 1.60 0.91 -15.82
CA ALA A 137 0.84 0.61 -14.60
C ALA A 137 1.14 1.63 -13.48
N LEU A 138 2.41 1.96 -13.28
CA LEU A 138 2.83 2.96 -12.28
C LEU A 138 2.38 4.38 -12.62
N ALA A 139 2.35 4.74 -13.90
CA ALA A 139 1.77 6.01 -14.36
C ALA A 139 0.26 6.09 -14.07
N ALA A 140 -0.48 4.98 -14.29
CA ALA A 140 -1.90 4.91 -13.95
C ALA A 140 -2.14 5.01 -12.44
N VAL A 141 -1.30 4.36 -11.62
CA VAL A 141 -1.33 4.52 -10.14
C VAL A 141 -1.13 5.99 -9.76
N ALA A 142 -0.08 6.62 -10.30
CA ALA A 142 0.26 8.02 -10.01
C ALA A 142 -0.89 8.97 -10.38
N LEU A 143 -1.42 8.86 -11.59
CA LEU A 143 -2.53 9.69 -12.06
C LEU A 143 -3.79 9.48 -11.24
N ALA A 144 -4.13 8.24 -10.88
CA ALA A 144 -5.33 7.94 -10.10
C ALA A 144 -5.29 8.63 -8.72
N VAL A 145 -4.16 8.54 -8.01
CA VAL A 145 -4.02 9.19 -6.69
C VAL A 145 -4.01 10.71 -6.81
N LEU A 146 -3.35 11.28 -7.83
CA LEU A 146 -3.33 12.73 -8.07
C LEU A 146 -4.73 13.28 -8.39
N LEU A 147 -5.46 12.64 -9.31
CA LEU A 147 -6.82 13.03 -9.68
C LEU A 147 -7.77 12.93 -8.48
N ALA A 148 -7.67 11.87 -7.70
CA ALA A 148 -8.48 11.69 -6.51
C ALA A 148 -8.12 12.69 -5.39
N ALA A 149 -6.86 13.10 -5.28
CA ALA A 149 -6.41 14.15 -4.36
C ALA A 149 -6.79 15.56 -4.85
N ALA A 150 -7.03 15.74 -6.15
CA ALA A 150 -7.63 16.93 -6.74
C ALA A 150 -9.17 17.01 -6.57
N HIS A 151 -9.74 16.19 -5.68
CA HIS A 151 -11.17 16.14 -5.34
C HIS A 151 -12.08 15.62 -6.46
N LEU A 152 -11.53 14.90 -7.45
CA LEU A 152 -12.38 14.16 -8.39
C LEU A 152 -13.00 12.94 -7.68
N PRO A 153 -14.27 12.60 -7.98
CA PRO A 153 -14.88 11.37 -7.48
C PRO A 153 -14.12 10.15 -8.00
N ALA A 154 -14.09 9.08 -7.22
CA ALA A 154 -13.25 7.90 -7.50
C ALA A 154 -13.46 7.32 -8.90
N VAL A 155 -14.70 7.31 -9.40
CA VAL A 155 -15.03 6.83 -10.75
C VAL A 155 -14.36 7.69 -11.83
N LEU A 156 -14.36 9.02 -11.68
CA LEU A 156 -13.70 9.93 -12.63
C LEU A 156 -12.18 9.89 -12.51
N ALA A 157 -11.65 9.76 -11.30
CA ALA A 157 -10.21 9.58 -11.10
C ALA A 157 -9.70 8.28 -11.73
N LEU A 158 -10.47 7.19 -11.57
CA LEU A 158 -10.20 5.91 -12.21
C LEU A 158 -10.23 6.03 -13.73
N ALA A 159 -11.36 6.49 -14.30
CA ALA A 159 -11.52 6.62 -15.75
C ALA A 159 -10.48 7.57 -16.35
N GLY A 160 -10.25 8.72 -15.72
CA GLY A 160 -9.28 9.71 -16.17
C GLY A 160 -7.85 9.17 -16.17
N ALA A 161 -7.43 8.49 -15.11
CA ALA A 161 -6.11 7.87 -15.04
C ALA A 161 -5.95 6.77 -16.10
N THR A 162 -6.93 5.88 -16.23
CA THR A 162 -6.89 4.81 -17.24
C THR A 162 -6.79 5.38 -18.66
N VAL A 163 -7.68 6.30 -19.03
CA VAL A 163 -7.72 6.89 -20.38
C VAL A 163 -6.45 7.68 -20.68
N ALA A 164 -6.02 8.58 -19.77
CA ALA A 164 -4.83 9.38 -19.99
C ALA A 164 -3.58 8.51 -20.18
N THR A 165 -3.45 7.43 -19.40
CA THR A 165 -2.30 6.52 -19.53
C THR A 165 -2.39 5.68 -20.81
N ALA A 166 -3.59 5.25 -21.20
CA ALA A 166 -3.80 4.49 -22.44
C ALA A 166 -3.49 5.32 -23.70
N LEU A 167 -3.69 6.64 -23.66
CA LEU A 167 -3.33 7.53 -24.76
C LEU A 167 -1.82 7.70 -24.95
N LEU A 168 -1.03 7.43 -23.91
CA LEU A 168 0.42 7.66 -23.88
C LEU A 168 1.23 6.37 -23.96
N THR A 169 0.59 5.20 -23.88
CA THR A 169 1.26 3.91 -23.76
C THR A 169 0.52 2.84 -24.57
N SER A 170 1.21 1.77 -24.94
CA SER A 170 0.61 0.61 -25.59
C SER A 170 0.17 -0.48 -24.59
N ALA A 171 -0.05 -0.12 -23.33
CA ALA A 171 -0.41 -1.07 -22.27
C ALA A 171 -1.88 -1.49 -22.41
N PRO A 172 -2.23 -2.75 -22.07
CA PRO A 172 -3.60 -3.21 -22.15
C PRO A 172 -4.49 -2.42 -21.18
N PRO A 173 -5.71 -2.01 -21.59
CA PRO A 173 -6.56 -1.14 -20.78
C PRO A 173 -6.97 -1.80 -19.45
N GLN A 174 -7.10 -3.12 -19.42
CA GLN A 174 -7.41 -3.89 -18.21
C GLN A 174 -6.34 -3.71 -17.12
N LEU A 175 -5.05 -3.72 -17.51
CA LEU A 175 -3.94 -3.45 -16.59
C LEU A 175 -4.03 -2.04 -16.00
N LEU A 176 -4.36 -1.05 -16.83
CA LEU A 176 -4.48 0.35 -16.43
C LEU A 176 -5.67 0.59 -15.51
N VAL A 177 -6.80 -0.11 -15.72
CA VAL A 177 -7.95 -0.09 -14.82
C VAL A 177 -7.58 -0.71 -13.47
N VAL A 178 -6.94 -1.87 -13.47
CA VAL A 178 -6.52 -2.57 -12.23
C VAL A 178 -5.51 -1.73 -11.45
N ALA A 179 -4.54 -1.13 -12.13
CA ALA A 179 -3.57 -0.21 -11.54
C ALA A 179 -4.25 1.00 -10.87
N ALA A 180 -5.14 1.68 -11.59
CA ALA A 180 -5.87 2.83 -11.05
C ALA A 180 -6.78 2.43 -9.88
N ALA A 181 -7.49 1.29 -9.98
CA ALA A 181 -8.35 0.79 -8.90
C ALA A 181 -7.54 0.46 -7.64
N ALA A 182 -6.44 -0.27 -7.79
CA ALA A 182 -5.54 -0.60 -6.68
C ALA A 182 -5.03 0.64 -5.96
N ALA A 183 -4.66 1.67 -6.73
CA ALA A 183 -4.19 2.93 -6.20
C ALA A 183 -5.25 3.67 -5.36
N LEU A 184 -6.49 3.73 -5.87
CA LEU A 184 -7.61 4.35 -5.17
C LEU A 184 -8.00 3.57 -3.91
N ILE A 185 -8.00 2.24 -3.97
CA ILE A 185 -8.22 1.39 -2.79
C ILE A 185 -7.11 1.63 -1.77
N GLY A 186 -5.85 1.67 -2.19
CA GLY A 186 -4.71 1.91 -1.28
C GLY A 186 -4.78 3.28 -0.62
N ARG A 187 -5.14 4.31 -1.38
CA ARG A 187 -5.40 5.65 -0.84
C ARG A 187 -6.55 5.63 0.17
N ARG A 188 -7.63 4.90 -0.11
CA ARG A 188 -8.78 4.75 0.80
C ARG A 188 -8.39 4.04 2.09
N VAL A 189 -7.64 2.96 2.01
CA VAL A 189 -7.12 2.22 3.19
C VAL A 189 -6.20 3.11 4.02
N ALA A 190 -5.42 3.99 3.40
CA ALA A 190 -4.57 4.95 4.08
C ALA A 190 -5.30 6.14 4.74
N SER A 191 -6.63 6.16 4.71
CA SER A 191 -7.40 7.22 5.37
C SER A 191 -7.38 7.03 6.88
N TYR A 192 -7.38 8.14 7.62
CA TYR A 192 -7.17 8.11 9.07
C TYR A 192 -8.10 9.10 9.77
N ASP A 193 -8.59 8.71 10.95
CA ASP A 193 -9.57 9.45 11.74
C ASP A 193 -8.98 10.64 12.52
N PHE A 194 -7.66 10.64 12.73
CA PHE A 194 -6.92 11.75 13.31
C PHE A 194 -6.13 12.51 12.22
N PRO A 195 -6.00 13.85 12.29
CA PRO A 195 -5.17 14.62 11.36
C PRO A 195 -3.66 14.38 11.58
N SER A 196 -3.19 13.16 11.24
CA SER A 196 -1.79 12.77 11.34
C SER A 196 -1.10 12.84 9.99
N ARG A 197 -0.36 13.94 9.78
CA ARG A 197 0.52 14.10 8.60
C ARG A 197 1.51 12.93 8.45
N PHE A 198 1.92 12.32 9.55
CA PHE A 198 2.88 11.22 9.53
C PHE A 198 2.30 9.95 8.90
N VAL A 199 1.04 9.61 9.19
CA VAL A 199 0.36 8.45 8.58
C VAL A 199 0.16 8.68 7.08
N HIS A 200 -0.31 9.86 6.70
CA HIS A 200 -0.52 10.20 5.28
C HIS A 200 0.79 10.27 4.49
N HIS A 201 1.89 10.76 5.08
CA HIS A 201 3.20 10.78 4.43
C HIS A 201 3.91 9.40 4.41
N THR A 202 3.32 8.36 5.00
CA THR A 202 3.88 7.00 5.00
C THR A 202 2.92 6.00 4.38
N ALA A 203 1.81 5.68 5.04
CA ALA A 203 0.81 4.76 4.53
C ALA A 203 0.13 5.32 3.29
N GLY A 204 -0.18 6.62 3.31
CA GLY A 204 -0.76 7.32 2.15
C GLY A 204 0.14 7.34 0.93
N VAL A 205 1.46 7.22 1.11
CA VAL A 205 2.43 7.15 0.02
C VAL A 205 2.57 5.72 -0.52
N ALA A 206 2.73 4.75 0.39
CA ALA A 206 3.11 3.38 0.04
C ALA A 206 1.95 2.48 -0.36
N LEU A 207 0.79 2.57 0.32
CA LEU A 207 -0.33 1.63 0.10
C LEU A 207 -0.91 1.63 -1.31
N PRO A 208 -1.00 2.76 -2.05
CA PRO A 208 -1.40 2.74 -3.45
C PRO A 208 -0.51 1.83 -4.32
N LEU A 209 0.80 1.82 -4.07
CA LEU A 209 1.77 1.01 -4.80
C LEU A 209 1.81 -0.43 -4.28
N ALA A 210 1.75 -0.61 -2.96
CA ALA A 210 1.78 -1.94 -2.33
C ALA A 210 0.58 -2.80 -2.70
N LEU A 211 -0.63 -2.21 -2.79
CA LEU A 211 -1.82 -2.94 -3.25
C LEU A 211 -1.79 -3.21 -4.75
N ALA A 212 -1.15 -2.37 -5.55
CA ALA A 212 -1.00 -2.60 -6.98
C ALA A 212 -0.13 -3.84 -7.25
N ALA A 213 0.92 -4.08 -6.45
CA ALA A 213 1.88 -5.17 -6.67
C ALA A 213 1.24 -6.55 -6.93
N PRO A 214 0.40 -7.11 -6.04
CA PRO A 214 -0.25 -8.40 -6.29
C PRO A 214 -1.36 -8.32 -7.34
N LEU A 215 -2.12 -7.22 -7.39
CA LEU A 215 -3.28 -7.10 -8.28
C LEU A 215 -2.88 -7.06 -9.76
N LEU A 216 -1.74 -6.45 -10.08
CA LEU A 216 -1.23 -6.40 -11.45
C LEU A 216 -0.80 -7.79 -11.98
N GLN A 217 -0.51 -8.74 -11.10
CA GLN A 217 -0.18 -10.12 -11.50
C GLN A 217 -1.42 -10.95 -11.89
N LEU A 218 -2.62 -10.44 -11.64
CA LEU A 218 -3.88 -11.08 -12.00
C LEU A 218 -4.33 -10.74 -13.43
N VAL A 219 -3.65 -9.79 -14.08
CA VAL A 219 -3.95 -9.36 -15.44
C VAL A 219 -3.11 -10.20 -16.41
N PRO A 220 -3.73 -10.87 -17.39
CA PRO A 220 -3.02 -11.73 -18.34
C PRO A 220 -2.13 -10.97 -19.32
#